data_AF-A0A1H0HTD7-F1
#
_entry.id   AF-A0A1H0HTD7-F1
#
_cell.length_a   1.000
_cell.length_b   1.000
_cell.length_c   1.000
_cell.angle_alpha   90.00
_cell.angle_beta   90.00
_cell.angle_gamma   90.00
#
_symmetry.space_group_name_H-M   'P 1'
#
loop_
_entity.id
_entity.type
_entity.pdbx_description
1 polymer ?
#
loop_
_entity_poly.entity_id
_entity_poly.type
_entity_poly.pdbx_seq_one_letter_code
_entity_poly.pdbx_strand_id
1 'polypeptide(L)'
;MNLELNNSQECFVLLWRRLERTRRLLGGQCKRYCIRNVLKAWFGSEATDDFIWEVCRLSEQEGWNELPIPSLYPLKHRELLRAVVAVRLGISFYKKVNLKALDAAYSEAFPNSTPINKNKKGKDYCL
;
A
#
# COMPACT_ATOMS: atom_id res chain seq x y z
N MET A 1 6.83 -11.00 -14.73
CA MET A 1 5.56 -10.27 -14.84
C MET A 1 5.82 -8.84 -14.41
N ASN A 2 5.96 -7.92 -15.38
CA ASN A 2 6.24 -6.51 -15.09
C ASN A 2 4.99 -5.90 -14.44
N LEU A 3 5.18 -5.22 -13.30
CA LEU A 3 4.11 -4.50 -12.62
C LEU A 3 3.98 -3.13 -13.28
N GLU A 4 3.02 -2.99 -14.19
CA GLU A 4 2.65 -1.69 -14.74
C GLU A 4 1.80 -0.93 -13.72
N LEU A 5 2.36 0.17 -13.22
CA LEU A 5 1.69 1.05 -12.27
C LEU A 5 1.01 2.19 -13.00
N ASN A 6 -0.15 2.59 -12.50
CA ASN A 6 -0.82 3.83 -12.90
C ASN A 6 -1.64 4.36 -11.71
N ASN A 7 -2.28 5.51 -11.88
CA ASN A 7 -3.03 6.20 -10.83
C ASN A 7 -4.54 5.89 -10.86
N SER A 8 -4.91 4.66 -11.23
CA SER A 8 -6.31 4.20 -11.35
C SER A 8 -6.74 3.30 -10.18
N GLN A 9 -8.05 3.19 -9.96
CA GLN A 9 -8.61 2.31 -8.93
C GLN A 9 -8.23 0.85 -9.19
N GLU A 10 -8.31 0.39 -10.43
CA GLU A 10 -7.99 -0.99 -10.82
C GLU A 10 -6.54 -1.35 -10.45
N CYS A 11 -5.59 -0.43 -10.71
CA CYS A 11 -4.20 -0.63 -10.31
C CYS A 11 -4.07 -0.72 -8.78
N PHE A 12 -4.75 0.16 -8.05
CA PHE A 12 -4.74 0.13 -6.58
C PHE A 12 -5.34 -1.16 -6.01
N VAL A 13 -6.40 -1.72 -6.60
CA VAL A 13 -6.97 -3.01 -6.18
C VAL A 13 -5.95 -4.13 -6.33
N LEU A 14 -5.24 -4.15 -7.47
CA LEU A 14 -4.18 -5.12 -7.70
C LEU A 14 -3.06 -4.97 -6.67
N LEU A 15 -2.66 -3.74 -6.33
CA LEU A 15 -1.63 -3.48 -5.32
C LEU A 15 -2.03 -3.95 -3.92
N TRP A 16 -3.26 -3.66 -3.50
CA TRP A 16 -3.80 -4.13 -2.22
C TRP A 16 -3.81 -5.66 -2.13
N ARG A 17 -4.32 -6.34 -3.16
CA ARG A 17 -4.31 -7.81 -3.23
C ARG A 17 -2.87 -8.35 -3.26
N ARG A 18 -1.96 -7.65 -3.93
CA ARG A 18 -0.55 -8.05 -4.02
C ARG A 18 0.16 -7.91 -2.68
N LEU A 19 -0.16 -6.93 -1.83
CA LEU A 19 0.39 -6.83 -0.47
C LEU A 19 0.09 -8.09 0.34
N GLU A 20 -1.18 -8.53 0.36
CA GLU A 20 -1.59 -9.72 1.10
C GLU A 20 -0.96 -11.00 0.53
N ARG A 21 -0.87 -11.13 -0.80
CA ARG A 21 -0.14 -12.24 -1.43
C ARG A 21 1.35 -12.23 -1.07
N THR A 22 1.97 -11.06 -1.04
CA THR A 22 3.39 -10.89 -0.73
C THR A 22 3.68 -11.22 0.73
N ARG A 23 2.79 -10.86 1.65
CA ARG A 23 2.86 -11.27 3.05
C ARG A 23 2.91 -12.80 3.18
N ARG A 24 2.01 -13.51 2.50
CA ARG A 24 1.98 -14.99 2.49
C ARG A 24 3.24 -15.58 1.86
N LEU A 25 3.68 -15.01 0.73
CA LEU A 25 4.90 -15.44 0.04
C LEU A 25 6.13 -15.32 0.94
N LEU A 26 6.33 -14.15 1.57
CA LEU A 26 7.49 -13.91 2.43
C LEU A 26 7.42 -14.78 3.69
N GLY A 27 6.24 -14.95 4.28
CA GLY A 27 6.03 -15.89 5.38
C GLY A 27 6.43 -17.33 5.01
N GLY A 28 6.05 -17.80 3.81
CA GLY A 28 6.46 -19.11 3.29
C GLY A 28 7.95 -19.23 2.98
N GLN A 29 8.65 -18.12 2.78
CA GLN A 29 10.11 -18.06 2.58
C GLN A 29 10.87 -17.79 3.88
N CYS A 30 10.20 -17.79 5.04
CA CYS A 30 10.78 -17.39 6.34
C CYS A 30 11.44 -16.00 6.30
N LYS A 31 10.93 -15.10 5.44
CA LYS A 31 11.40 -13.72 5.30
C LYS A 31 10.45 -12.77 6.00
N ARG A 32 11.04 -11.71 6.56
CA ARG A 32 10.32 -10.60 7.18
C ARG A 32 9.38 -9.90 6.19
N TYR A 33 8.13 -9.63 6.55
CA TYR A 33 7.23 -8.81 5.75
C TYR A 33 7.49 -7.32 6.04
N CYS A 34 8.57 -6.79 5.47
CA CYS A 34 8.97 -5.38 5.60
C CYS A 34 8.99 -4.67 4.24
N ILE A 35 8.98 -3.33 4.22
CA ILE A 35 8.97 -2.52 2.99
C ILE A 35 10.07 -2.96 2.03
N ARG A 36 11.30 -3.14 2.52
CA ARG A 36 12.45 -3.56 1.70
C ARG A 36 12.17 -4.88 0.98
N ASN A 37 11.67 -5.89 1.68
CA ASN A 37 11.39 -7.21 1.09
C ASN A 37 10.17 -7.16 0.16
N VAL A 38 9.16 -6.34 0.48
CA VAL A 38 8.02 -6.09 -0.40
C VAL A 38 8.48 -5.49 -1.72
N LEU A 39 9.27 -4.41 -1.68
CA LEU A 39 9.77 -3.75 -2.88
C LEU A 39 10.68 -4.67 -3.70
N LYS A 40 11.60 -5.41 -3.06
CA LYS A 40 12.44 -6.41 -3.74
C LYS A 40 11.61 -7.52 -4.39
N ALA A 41 10.54 -7.98 -3.74
CA ALA A 41 9.63 -8.98 -4.31
C ALA A 41 8.82 -8.45 -5.51
N TRP A 42 8.59 -7.14 -5.59
CA TRP A 42 7.77 -6.54 -6.63
C TRP A 42 8.57 -6.07 -7.83
N PHE A 43 9.76 -5.51 -7.59
CA PHE A 43 10.56 -4.82 -8.58
C PHE A 43 11.93 -5.46 -8.82
N GLY A 44 12.32 -6.49 -8.06
CA GLY A 44 13.56 -7.22 -8.27
C GLY A 44 14.79 -6.30 -8.17
N SER A 45 15.59 -6.26 -9.24
CA SER A 45 16.78 -5.40 -9.33
C SER A 45 16.47 -3.91 -9.40
N GLU A 46 15.25 -3.53 -9.81
CA GLU A 46 14.82 -2.13 -9.81
C GLU A 46 14.54 -1.60 -8.38
N ALA A 47 14.46 -2.49 -7.38
CA ALA A 47 14.35 -2.11 -5.98
C ALA A 47 15.71 -1.65 -5.40
N THR A 48 16.26 -0.57 -5.96
CA THR A 48 17.52 0.04 -5.52
C THR A 48 17.38 0.60 -4.09
N ASP A 49 18.51 0.81 -3.41
CA ASP A 49 18.49 1.39 -2.06
C ASP A 49 17.90 2.80 -2.05
N ASP A 50 18.15 3.60 -3.09
CA ASP A 50 17.55 4.93 -3.26
C ASP A 50 16.03 4.85 -3.42
N PHE A 51 15.54 3.92 -4.23
CA PHE A 51 14.09 3.71 -4.40
C PHE A 51 13.44 3.28 -3.09
N ILE A 52 14.06 2.34 -2.37
CA ILE A 52 13.57 1.87 -1.07
C ILE A 52 13.57 3.03 -0.07
N TRP A 53 14.65 3.81 -0.02
CA TRP A 53 14.78 4.96 0.87
C TRP A 53 13.70 6.00 0.60
N GLU A 54 13.46 6.35 -0.66
CA GLU A 54 12.46 7.36 -1.03
C GLU A 54 11.04 6.90 -0.68
N VAL A 55 10.72 5.62 -0.90
CA VAL A 55 9.43 5.05 -0.48
C VAL A 55 9.30 5.07 1.05
N CYS A 56 10.33 4.71 1.79
CA CYS A 56 10.34 4.75 3.26
C CYS A 56 10.13 6.18 3.77
N ARG A 57 10.84 7.14 3.18
CA ARG A 57 10.76 8.57 3.52
C ARG A 57 9.36 9.14 3.30
N LEU A 58 8.75 8.88 2.13
CA LEU A 58 7.41 9.39 1.80
C LEU A 58 6.30 8.71 2.61
N SER A 59 6.47 7.42 2.92
CA SER A 59 5.48 6.66 3.69
C SER A 59 5.65 6.80 5.21
N GLU A 60 6.66 7.57 5.67
CA GLU A 60 7.04 7.78 7.08
C GLU A 60 7.22 6.45 7.84
N GLN A 61 7.86 5.48 7.20
CA GLN A 61 8.02 4.12 7.73
C GLN A 61 9.45 3.61 7.53
N GLU A 62 9.94 2.86 8.51
CA GLU A 62 11.27 2.24 8.41
C GLU A 62 11.25 1.01 7.49
N GLY A 63 12.27 0.90 6.64
CA GLY A 63 12.34 -0.15 5.61
C GLY A 63 12.46 -1.59 6.14
N TRP A 64 12.93 -1.75 7.38
CA TRP A 64 13.26 -3.04 8.00
C TRP A 64 12.25 -3.53 9.05
N ASN A 65 11.31 -2.67 9.43
CA ASN A 65 10.30 -3.02 10.42
C ASN A 65 9.25 -3.95 9.83
N GLU A 66 8.75 -4.86 10.66
CA GLU A 66 7.63 -5.73 10.31
C GLU A 66 6.41 -4.86 10.01
N LEU A 67 5.85 -5.01 8.82
CA LEU A 67 4.59 -4.39 8.45
C LEU A 67 3.44 -5.19 9.08
N PRO A 68 2.38 -4.53 9.54
CA PRO A 68 1.22 -5.22 10.08
C PRO A 68 0.41 -5.91 8.97
N ILE A 69 -0.59 -6.71 9.34
CA ILE A 69 -1.45 -7.39 8.37
C ILE A 69 -2.29 -6.35 7.58
N PRO A 70 -2.26 -6.37 6.22
CA PRO A 70 -2.94 -5.36 5.39
C PRO A 70 -4.44 -5.20 5.63
N SER A 71 -5.15 -6.31 5.81
CA SER A 71 -6.61 -6.32 6.00
C SER A 71 -7.06 -5.80 7.37
N LEU A 72 -6.14 -5.67 8.33
CA LEU A 72 -6.42 -5.21 9.71
C LEU A 72 -5.90 -3.78 9.96
N TYR A 73 -4.78 -3.40 9.34
CA TYR A 73 -4.11 -2.11 9.58
C TYR A 73 -3.87 -1.32 8.29
N PRO A 74 -4.94 -0.87 7.61
CA PRO A 74 -4.83 -0.35 6.25
C PRO A 74 -4.10 0.99 6.14
N LEU A 75 -4.10 1.84 7.17
CA LEU A 75 -3.53 3.19 7.06
C LEU A 75 -2.04 3.20 6.68
N LYS A 76 -1.23 2.35 7.31
CA LYS A 76 0.20 2.23 7.01
C LYS A 76 0.44 1.75 5.58
N HIS A 77 -0.38 0.79 5.14
CA HIS A 77 -0.31 0.23 3.80
C HIS A 77 -0.80 1.21 2.73
N ARG A 78 -1.80 2.04 3.03
CA ARG A 78 -2.26 3.09 2.15
C ARG A 78 -1.13 4.07 1.83
N GLU A 79 -0.43 4.58 2.85
CA GLU A 79 0.70 5.50 2.61
C GLU A 79 1.87 4.80 1.91
N LEU A 80 2.13 3.52 2.20
CA LEU A 80 3.11 2.73 1.46
C LEU A 80 2.75 2.62 -0.03
N LEU A 81 1.51 2.23 -0.36
CA LEU A 81 1.06 2.11 -1.76
C LEU A 81 1.08 3.47 -2.47
N ARG A 82 0.66 4.52 -1.78
CA ARG A 82 0.72 5.89 -2.27
C ARG A 82 2.15 6.31 -2.59
N ALA A 83 3.11 6.00 -1.72
CA ALA A 83 4.53 6.29 -1.92
C ALA A 83 5.08 5.51 -3.12
N VAL A 84 4.80 4.21 -3.21
CA VAL A 84 5.24 3.36 -4.33
C VAL A 84 4.76 3.93 -5.67
N VAL A 85 3.48 4.29 -5.78
CA VAL A 85 2.92 4.87 -7.01
C VAL A 85 3.48 6.26 -7.29
N ALA A 86 3.62 7.11 -6.28
CA ALA A 86 4.20 8.44 -6.44
C ALA A 86 5.62 8.38 -7.03
N VAL A 87 6.49 7.56 -6.44
CA VAL A 87 7.89 7.43 -6.85
C VAL A 87 7.99 6.78 -8.23
N ARG A 88 7.23 5.71 -8.50
CA ARG A 88 7.33 5.00 -9.79
C ARG A 88 6.76 5.79 -10.97
N LEU A 89 5.75 6.63 -10.74
CA LEU A 89 5.20 7.49 -11.78
C LEU A 89 5.86 8.87 -11.85
N GLY A 90 6.79 9.19 -10.94
CA GLY A 90 7.39 10.51 -10.84
C GLY A 90 6.36 11.63 -10.55
N ILE A 91 5.28 11.31 -9.83
CA ILE A 91 4.21 12.25 -9.52
C ILE A 91 4.27 12.71 -8.07
N SER A 92 3.70 13.89 -7.79
CA SER A 92 3.63 14.40 -6.42
C SER A 92 2.81 13.49 -5.50
N PHE A 93 3.46 13.01 -4.43
CA PHE A 93 2.84 12.22 -3.36
C PHE A 93 1.57 12.89 -2.80
N TYR A 94 1.66 14.19 -2.47
CA TYR A 94 0.56 14.90 -1.82
C TYR A 94 -0.58 15.30 -2.77
N LYS A 95 -0.27 15.67 -4.01
CA LYS A 95 -1.22 16.37 -4.90
C LYS A 95 -1.76 15.53 -6.06
N LYS A 96 -1.02 14.51 -6.49
CA LYS A 96 -1.32 13.82 -7.76
C LYS A 96 -1.77 12.38 -7.58
N VAL A 97 -1.44 11.71 -6.48
CA VAL A 97 -1.96 10.35 -6.22
C VAL A 97 -3.46 10.42 -5.90
N ASN A 98 -4.26 9.59 -6.56
CA ASN A 98 -5.71 9.54 -6.40
C ASN A 98 -6.08 8.78 -5.12
N LEU A 99 -6.04 9.49 -3.99
CA LEU A 99 -6.31 8.93 -2.67
C LEU A 99 -7.73 8.33 -2.55
N LYS A 100 -8.73 8.94 -3.22
CA LYS A 100 -10.10 8.43 -3.22
C LYS A 100 -10.18 7.06 -3.89
N ALA A 101 -9.52 6.89 -5.04
CA ALA A 101 -9.46 5.61 -5.73
C ALA A 101 -8.66 4.57 -4.92
N LEU A 102 -7.58 4.99 -4.26
CA LEU A 102 -6.79 4.11 -3.39
C LEU A 102 -7.59 3.60 -2.18
N ASP A 103 -8.40 4.46 -1.56
CA ASP A 103 -9.30 4.09 -0.45
C ASP A 103 -10.46 3.21 -0.92
N ALA A 104 -11.06 3.51 -2.08
CA ALA A 104 -12.13 2.68 -2.66
C ALA A 104 -11.61 1.28 -3.02
N ALA A 105 -10.42 1.21 -3.60
CA ALA A 105 -9.75 -0.04 -3.96
C ALA A 105 -9.51 -0.97 -2.76
N TYR A 106 -9.33 -0.42 -1.56
CA TYR A 106 -9.18 -1.24 -0.35
C TYR A 106 -10.43 -2.06 -0.07
N SER A 107 -11.61 -1.44 -0.14
CA SER A 107 -12.90 -2.11 0.11
C SER A 107 -13.17 -3.21 -0.92
N GLU A 108 -12.70 -3.04 -2.16
CA GLU A 108 -12.79 -4.06 -3.21
C GLU A 108 -11.77 -5.19 -3.04
N ALA A 109 -10.56 -4.87 -2.54
CA ALA A 109 -9.53 -5.86 -2.26
C ALA A 109 -9.86 -6.69 -1.01
N PHE A 110 -10.51 -6.10 -0.02
CA PHE A 110 -10.85 -6.70 1.27
C PHE A 110 -12.32 -6.43 1.64
N PRO A 111 -13.30 -7.09 0.98
CA PRO A 111 -14.74 -6.81 1.17
C PRO A 111 -15.23 -7.06 2.60
N ASN A 112 -14.56 -7.94 3.35
CA ASN A 112 -14.91 -8.28 4.72
C ASN A 112 -14.20 -7.40 5.77
N SER A 113 -13.34 -6.47 5.36
CA SER A 113 -12.60 -5.59 6.28
C SER A 113 -13.35 -4.30 6.56
N THR A 114 -13.05 -3.66 7.70
CA THR A 114 -13.57 -2.32 7.98
C THR A 114 -12.99 -1.30 6.99
N PRO A 115 -13.82 -0.51 6.28
CA PRO A 115 -13.35 0.52 5.35
C PRO A 115 -12.44 1.54 6.03
N ILE A 116 -11.44 2.03 5.28
CA ILE A 116 -10.43 2.99 5.76
C ILE A 116 -11.09 4.29 6.28
N ASN A 117 -12.19 4.71 5.66
CA ASN A 117 -12.76 6.04 5.81
C ASN A 117 -14.06 6.07 6.63
N LYS A 118 -14.07 5.46 7.82
CA LYS A 118 -15.27 5.41 8.70
C LYS A 118 -15.63 6.73 9.42
N ASN A 119 -15.02 7.86 9.06
CA ASN A 119 -15.45 9.19 9.55
C ASN A 119 -16.27 9.94 8.50
N LYS A 120 -17.53 9.51 8.29
CA LYS A 120 -18.64 10.35 7.78
C LYS A 120 -19.98 9.60 7.75
N LYS A 121 -20.37 8.99 8.88
CA LYS A 121 -21.79 8.77 9.15
C LYS A 121 -22.13 9.52 10.43
N GLY A 122 -23.02 10.50 10.28
CA GLY A 122 -23.49 11.36 11.35
C GLY A 122 -23.91 10.52 12.54
N LYS A 123 -23.44 10.92 13.72
CA LYS A 123 -24.20 10.68 14.92
C LYS A 123 -25.39 11.65 14.88
N ASP A 124 -26.43 11.27 14.14
CA ASP A 124 -27.78 11.69 14.54
C ASP A 124 -28.04 10.96 15.85
N TYR A 125 -27.67 11.62 16.94
CA TYR A 125 -28.28 11.33 18.22
C TYR A 125 -29.75 11.76 18.08
N CYS A 126 -30.64 10.82 17.83
CA CYS A 126 -32.01 10.95 18.30
C CYS A 126 -31.94 11.02 19.83
N LEU A 127 -32.03 12.24 20.36
CA LEU A 127 -32.45 12.55 21.73
C LEU A 127 -33.55 13.60 21.63
#